data_AF-B8CB29-F1
#
_entry.id   AF-B8CB29-F1
#
_cell.length_a   1.000
_cell.length_b   1.000
_cell.length_c   1.000
_cell.angle_alpha   90.00
_cell.angle_beta   90.00
_cell.angle_gamma   90.00
#
_symmetry.space_group_name_H-M   'P 1'
#
loop_
_entity.id
_entity.type
_entity.pdbx_description
1 polymer ?
#
loop_
_entity_poly.entity_id
_entity_poly.type
_entity_poly.pdbx_seq_one_letter_code
_entity_poly.pdbx_strand_id
1 'polypeptide(L)'
;MQQLRQDGYEMPWVAKEEMNTGERETVYKTLRENQVNFASCFLPSDSDERKEFPCDSNLLLHGLDIANRNQNLFVSAETFSSIDAEGVVMLSSYLAHWEEITIVIYYRRLHEYLASLYNEILKARTFEDNADQWRWDTSIVDCVAEYVSGDSEWYPSYTTRLIERLETNFNSDNIVVMNYHDKSGGDMNELFFCNVMADATHTCDAVRSDRRRSQTVSLNSKVNLDYTDLAYGAKQAGLIEINSDEQMLRVAREIKVHHETLLMGVPFKRECLPVEVLEDLWDMTLQSEMLLFPGQDDNTIAEMRSDFDKAANTSLCKVDVQKALNEESWSLFFFTLNE
;
A
#
# COMPACT_ATOMS: atom_id res chain seq x y z
N MET A 1 15.36 12.82 -10.22
CA MET A 1 16.52 12.08 -10.77
C MET A 1 17.74 12.96 -10.96
N GLN A 2 17.67 14.04 -11.75
CA GLN A 2 18.82 14.91 -11.97
C GLN A 2 19.31 15.58 -10.67
N GLN A 3 18.41 15.99 -9.80
CA GLN A 3 18.74 16.62 -8.50
C GLN A 3 19.43 15.63 -7.56
N LEU A 4 18.94 14.40 -7.46
CA LEU A 4 19.58 13.34 -6.67
C LEU A 4 21.04 13.11 -7.11
N ARG A 5 21.31 13.09 -8.42
CA ARG A 5 22.68 13.01 -8.94
C ARG A 5 23.53 14.23 -8.57
N GLN A 6 22.95 15.42 -8.51
CA GLN A 6 23.65 16.64 -8.05
C GLN A 6 23.98 16.58 -6.56
N ASP A 7 23.18 15.86 -5.79
CA ASP A 7 23.39 15.58 -4.36
C ASP A 7 24.29 14.34 -4.13
N GLY A 8 24.89 13.76 -5.17
CA GLY A 8 25.80 12.60 -5.06
C GLY A 8 25.10 11.26 -4.84
N TYR A 9 23.78 11.19 -5.04
CA TYR A 9 23.01 9.94 -4.98
C TYR A 9 22.86 9.30 -6.36
N GLU A 10 23.16 8.01 -6.41
CA GLU A 10 22.97 7.15 -7.58
C GLU A 10 22.06 5.97 -7.28
N MET A 11 21.47 5.42 -8.34
CA MET A 11 20.53 4.31 -8.31
C MET A 11 21.01 3.22 -9.28
N PRO A 12 21.10 1.95 -8.87
CA PRO A 12 21.71 0.91 -9.71
C PRO A 12 21.03 0.69 -11.06
N TRP A 13 19.72 0.90 -11.13
CA TRP A 13 18.93 0.72 -12.35
C TRP A 13 19.04 1.86 -13.35
N VAL A 14 19.59 3.01 -12.96
CA VAL A 14 19.73 4.17 -13.83
C VAL A 14 20.91 4.00 -14.80
N ALA A 15 21.96 3.28 -14.39
CA ALA A 15 23.10 2.96 -15.25
C ALA A 15 22.68 2.14 -16.49
N LYS A 16 21.63 1.32 -16.36
CA LYS A 16 21.08 0.48 -17.44
C LYS A 16 20.28 1.29 -18.47
N GLU A 17 19.74 2.45 -18.09
CA GLU A 17 19.02 3.36 -18.99
C GLU A 17 19.96 4.06 -19.99
N GLU A 18 21.16 4.46 -19.56
CA GLU A 18 22.11 5.18 -20.41
C GLU A 18 22.61 4.32 -21.59
N MET A 19 22.35 3.01 -21.55
CA MET A 19 22.64 2.06 -22.63
C MET A 19 21.46 1.81 -23.59
N ASN A 20 20.23 2.18 -23.21
CA ASN A 20 19.01 1.91 -23.98
C ASN A 20 18.26 3.21 -24.34
N THR A 21 18.57 3.79 -25.50
CA THR A 21 17.95 5.03 -26.02
C THR A 21 16.53 4.85 -26.59
N GLY A 22 15.70 4.00 -25.97
CA GLY A 22 14.34 3.66 -26.41
C GLY A 22 13.25 4.68 -26.03
N GLU A 23 12.02 4.46 -26.53
CA GLU A 23 10.83 5.28 -26.28
C GLU A 23 10.50 5.45 -24.78
N ARG A 24 10.04 6.63 -24.35
CA ARG A 24 9.85 6.99 -22.93
C ARG A 24 8.98 6.02 -22.11
N GLU A 25 7.99 5.37 -22.72
CA GLU A 25 7.03 4.51 -22.00
C GLU A 25 7.63 3.14 -21.63
N THR A 26 8.48 2.58 -22.48
CA THR A 26 9.25 1.37 -22.15
C THR A 26 10.28 1.66 -21.07
N VAL A 27 10.84 2.87 -21.04
CA VAL A 27 11.81 3.30 -20.02
C VAL A 27 11.22 3.28 -18.60
N TYR A 28 10.04 3.88 -18.36
CA TYR A 28 9.41 3.88 -17.03
C TYR A 28 9.04 2.48 -16.52
N LYS A 29 8.54 1.61 -17.41
CA LYS A 29 8.22 0.22 -17.05
C LYS A 29 9.49 -0.52 -16.62
N THR A 30 10.59 -0.35 -17.37
CA THR A 30 11.88 -0.97 -17.03
C THR A 30 12.49 -0.43 -15.73
N LEU A 31 12.28 0.84 -15.38
CA LEU A 31 12.76 1.41 -14.11
C LEU A 31 12.08 0.76 -12.91
N ARG A 32 10.75 0.66 -12.94
CA ARG A 32 9.98 0.03 -11.86
C ARG A 32 10.34 -1.44 -11.73
N GLU A 33 10.42 -2.16 -12.85
CA GLU A 33 10.85 -3.55 -12.85
C GLU A 33 12.25 -3.67 -12.24
N ASN A 34 13.24 -2.91 -12.72
CA ASN A 34 14.61 -3.00 -12.19
C ASN A 34 14.71 -2.68 -10.68
N GLN A 35 13.87 -1.79 -10.12
CA GLN A 35 13.79 -1.57 -8.67
C GLN A 35 13.38 -2.85 -7.93
N VAL A 36 12.34 -3.51 -8.42
CA VAL A 36 11.84 -4.77 -7.86
C VAL A 36 12.85 -5.91 -8.09
N ASN A 37 13.46 -6.01 -9.28
CA ASN A 37 14.52 -6.99 -9.57
C ASN A 37 15.77 -6.81 -8.69
N PHE A 38 16.11 -5.57 -8.28
CA PHE A 38 17.19 -5.35 -7.31
C PHE A 38 16.78 -5.83 -5.93
N ALA A 39 15.59 -5.43 -5.46
CA ALA A 39 15.11 -5.80 -4.13
C ALA A 39 14.86 -7.31 -3.99
N SER A 40 14.41 -7.98 -5.06
CA SER A 40 14.17 -9.42 -5.08
C SER A 40 15.43 -10.26 -4.93
N CYS A 41 16.61 -9.67 -5.11
CA CYS A 41 17.89 -10.32 -4.78
C CYS A 41 18.03 -10.66 -3.30
N PHE A 42 17.25 -9.99 -2.44
CA PHE A 42 17.26 -10.21 -0.99
C PHE A 42 16.01 -10.96 -0.51
N LEU A 43 15.17 -11.49 -1.41
CA LEU A 43 14.01 -12.31 -1.04
C LEU A 43 14.31 -13.81 -1.14
N PRO A 44 13.57 -14.67 -0.43
CA PRO A 44 13.65 -16.13 -0.59
C PRO A 44 13.50 -16.57 -2.05
N SER A 45 14.26 -17.59 -2.45
CA SER A 45 14.28 -18.08 -3.83
C SER A 45 12.94 -18.63 -4.34
N ASP A 46 12.07 -19.03 -3.43
CA ASP A 46 10.74 -19.58 -3.66
C ASP A 46 9.60 -18.56 -3.47
N SER A 47 9.90 -17.31 -3.12
CA SER A 47 8.90 -16.24 -3.03
C SER A 47 8.29 -15.93 -4.40
N ASP A 48 6.97 -15.70 -4.44
CA ASP A 48 6.25 -15.44 -5.70
C ASP A 48 6.73 -14.15 -6.37
N GLU A 49 7.03 -13.11 -5.57
CA GLU A 49 7.57 -11.85 -6.07
C GLU A 49 8.94 -12.05 -6.75
N ARG A 50 9.81 -12.92 -6.23
CA ARG A 50 11.10 -13.23 -6.88
C ARG A 50 10.93 -14.11 -8.14
N LYS A 51 9.86 -14.91 -8.24
CA LYS A 51 9.54 -15.64 -9.47
C LYS A 51 9.04 -14.68 -10.57
N GLU A 52 8.21 -13.71 -10.20
CA GLU A 52 7.69 -12.69 -11.11
C GLU A 52 8.78 -11.70 -11.53
N PHE A 53 9.61 -11.28 -10.58
CA PHE A 53 10.72 -10.34 -10.77
C PHE A 53 12.06 -10.96 -10.32
N PRO A 54 12.71 -11.76 -11.18
CA PRO A 54 13.95 -12.45 -10.81
C PRO A 54 15.07 -11.48 -10.43
N CYS A 55 15.87 -11.84 -9.42
CA CYS A 55 17.07 -11.08 -9.04
C CYS A 55 17.98 -10.82 -10.26
N ASP A 56 18.29 -9.56 -10.53
CA ASP A 56 19.29 -9.17 -11.54
C ASP A 56 20.62 -8.85 -10.85
N SER A 57 21.56 -9.80 -10.89
CA SER A 57 22.88 -9.64 -10.28
C SER A 57 23.70 -8.50 -10.86
N ASN A 58 23.40 -8.03 -12.08
CA ASN A 58 24.08 -6.86 -12.63
C ASN A 58 23.71 -5.58 -11.86
N LEU A 59 22.49 -5.48 -11.34
CA LEU A 59 22.09 -4.35 -10.52
C LEU A 59 22.86 -4.33 -9.19
N LEU A 60 23.14 -5.50 -8.60
CA LEU A 60 24.01 -5.59 -7.43
C LEU A 60 25.43 -5.12 -7.76
N LEU A 61 25.99 -5.57 -8.87
CA LEU A 61 27.32 -5.16 -9.35
C LEU A 61 27.39 -3.64 -9.61
N HIS A 62 26.34 -3.04 -10.17
CA HIS A 62 26.28 -1.60 -10.36
C HIS A 62 26.26 -0.83 -9.04
N GLY A 63 25.54 -1.31 -8.02
CA GLY A 63 25.63 -0.68 -6.70
C GLY A 63 27.02 -0.83 -6.07
N LEU A 64 27.74 -1.94 -6.28
CA LEU A 64 29.14 -2.05 -5.85
C LEU A 64 30.07 -1.07 -6.59
N ASP A 65 29.82 -0.81 -7.87
CA ASP A 65 30.54 0.24 -8.62
C ASP A 65 30.27 1.64 -8.05
N ILE A 66 29.02 1.95 -7.70
CA ILE A 66 28.65 3.20 -6.99
C ILE A 66 29.46 3.33 -5.69
N ALA A 67 29.55 2.25 -4.91
CA ALA A 67 30.33 2.23 -3.67
C ALA A 67 31.83 2.49 -3.93
N ASN A 68 32.42 1.82 -4.94
CA ASN A 68 33.83 1.98 -5.31
C ASN A 68 34.17 3.41 -5.78
N ARG A 69 33.18 4.16 -6.27
CA ARG A 69 33.32 5.58 -6.65
C ARG A 69 33.06 6.53 -5.47
N ASN A 70 32.89 6.01 -4.26
CA ASN A 70 32.53 6.75 -3.05
C ASN A 70 31.29 7.64 -3.27
N GLN A 71 30.27 7.09 -3.94
CA GLN A 71 28.99 7.76 -4.16
C GLN A 71 27.90 7.17 -3.25
N ASN A 72 26.88 7.97 -2.96
CA ASN A 72 25.75 7.53 -2.16
C ASN A 72 24.82 6.63 -2.99
N LEU A 73 24.36 5.55 -2.38
CA LEU A 73 23.36 4.67 -2.98
C LEU A 73 21.97 5.09 -2.49
N PHE A 74 21.04 5.34 -3.42
CA PHE A 74 19.63 5.48 -3.10
C PHE A 74 18.85 4.30 -3.67
N VAL A 75 18.10 3.61 -2.81
CA VAL A 75 17.23 2.49 -3.19
C VAL A 75 15.86 2.64 -2.55
N SER A 76 14.80 2.41 -3.32
CA SER A 76 13.43 2.38 -2.83
C SER A 76 12.68 1.28 -3.56
N ALA A 77 12.10 0.33 -2.82
CA ALA A 77 11.22 -0.70 -3.35
C ALA A 77 10.29 -1.20 -2.24
N GLU A 78 9.00 -1.32 -2.54
CA GLU A 78 8.01 -1.88 -1.62
C GLU A 78 8.30 -3.35 -1.27
N THR A 79 8.90 -4.08 -2.20
CA THR A 79 9.44 -5.44 -2.09
C THR A 79 10.27 -5.68 -0.82
N PHE A 80 10.97 -4.66 -0.30
CA PHE A 80 11.73 -4.78 0.94
C PHE A 80 10.85 -5.04 2.16
N SER A 81 9.54 -4.74 2.12
CA SER A 81 8.61 -5.07 3.20
C SER A 81 8.43 -6.59 3.41
N SER A 82 8.68 -7.37 2.36
CA SER A 82 8.59 -8.83 2.33
C SER A 82 9.89 -9.55 2.70
N ILE A 83 10.94 -8.80 3.07
CA ILE A 83 12.25 -9.37 3.40
C ILE A 83 12.18 -10.24 4.66
N ASP A 84 12.77 -11.43 4.59
CA ASP A 84 12.86 -12.36 5.71
C ASP A 84 14.22 -12.21 6.43
N ALA A 85 14.46 -13.02 7.46
CA ALA A 85 15.68 -12.91 8.26
C ALA A 85 16.96 -13.17 7.45
N GLU A 86 16.95 -14.14 6.53
CA GLU A 86 18.11 -14.43 5.66
C GLU A 86 18.35 -13.28 4.69
N GLY A 87 17.28 -12.75 4.08
CA GLY A 87 17.31 -11.58 3.24
C GLY A 87 17.92 -10.36 3.92
N VAL A 88 17.55 -10.10 5.17
CA VAL A 88 18.12 -8.99 5.97
C VAL A 88 19.63 -9.17 6.16
N VAL A 89 20.11 -10.39 6.42
CA VAL A 89 21.56 -10.68 6.53
C VAL A 89 22.27 -10.42 5.20
N MET A 90 21.67 -10.85 4.09
CA MET A 90 22.21 -10.60 2.75
C MET A 90 22.26 -9.10 2.44
N LEU A 91 21.20 -8.37 2.75
CA LEU A 91 21.11 -6.93 2.55
C LEU A 91 22.15 -6.19 3.39
N SER A 92 22.28 -6.52 4.68
CA SER A 92 23.29 -5.93 5.56
C SER A 92 24.72 -6.18 5.04
N SER A 93 25.01 -7.41 4.60
CA SER A 93 26.31 -7.76 4.00
C SER A 93 26.59 -6.98 2.72
N TYR A 94 25.57 -6.75 1.89
CA TYR A 94 25.69 -5.95 0.68
C TYR A 94 25.95 -4.47 0.99
N LEU A 95 25.22 -3.91 1.97
CA LEU A 95 25.31 -2.51 2.36
C LEU A 95 26.58 -2.18 3.18
N ALA A 96 27.34 -3.17 3.64
CA ALA A 96 28.61 -2.97 4.36
C ALA A 96 29.71 -2.24 3.55
N HIS A 97 29.47 -1.97 2.26
CA HIS A 97 30.36 -1.15 1.42
C HIS A 97 30.16 0.36 1.63
N TRP A 98 29.15 0.78 2.37
CA TRP A 98 28.91 2.19 2.75
C TRP A 98 29.17 2.38 4.25
N GLU A 99 29.76 3.52 4.61
CA GLU A 99 30.08 3.84 6.01
C GLU A 99 28.83 4.17 6.83
N GLU A 100 27.84 4.80 6.18
CA GLU A 100 26.58 5.21 6.79
C GLU A 100 25.41 4.57 6.04
N ILE A 101 24.45 4.03 6.80
CA ILE A 101 23.26 3.36 6.28
C ILE A 101 22.06 4.00 6.95
N THR A 102 21.10 4.47 6.16
CA THR A 102 19.79 4.92 6.64
C THR A 102 18.70 4.12 5.96
N ILE A 103 17.91 3.42 6.75
CA ILE A 103 16.75 2.64 6.31
C ILE A 103 15.52 3.44 6.68
N VAL A 104 14.70 3.77 5.69
CA VAL A 104 13.51 4.59 5.89
C VAL A 104 12.27 3.74 5.70
N ILE A 105 11.41 3.73 6.71
CA ILE A 105 10.17 2.95 6.72
C ILE A 105 9.00 3.91 6.83
N TYR A 106 8.11 3.86 5.84
CA TYR A 106 6.88 4.63 5.86
C TYR A 106 5.82 3.91 6.68
N TYR A 107 5.42 4.54 7.77
CA TYR A 107 4.44 4.00 8.70
C TYR A 107 3.04 4.53 8.39
N ARG A 108 2.06 3.63 8.39
CA ARG A 108 0.63 3.94 8.45
C ARG A 108 0.01 3.19 9.62
N ARG A 109 -0.88 3.87 10.35
CA ARG A 109 -1.71 3.27 11.42
C ARG A 109 -2.32 1.95 10.99
N LEU A 110 -2.28 0.97 11.88
CA LEU A 110 -2.68 -0.41 11.61
C LEU A 110 -4.08 -0.51 10.98
N HIS A 111 -5.09 0.11 11.59
CA HIS A 111 -6.46 0.05 11.06
C HIS A 111 -6.61 0.64 9.64
N GLU A 112 -5.85 1.67 9.29
CA GLU A 112 -5.85 2.20 7.92
C GLU A 112 -5.00 1.36 6.96
N TYR A 113 -3.92 0.77 7.46
CA TYR A 113 -3.10 -0.18 6.71
C TYR A 113 -3.96 -1.39 6.31
N LEU A 114 -4.73 -1.99 7.23
CA LEU A 114 -5.59 -3.13 6.93
C LEU A 114 -6.64 -2.79 5.86
N ALA A 115 -7.29 -1.63 5.96
CA ALA A 115 -8.23 -1.18 4.94
C ALA A 115 -7.53 -0.97 3.58
N SER A 116 -6.31 -0.44 3.57
CA SER A 116 -5.52 -0.26 2.35
C SER A 116 -5.09 -1.60 1.74
N LEU A 117 -4.60 -2.51 2.57
CA LEU A 117 -4.13 -3.83 2.19
C LEU A 117 -5.27 -4.66 1.59
N TYR A 118 -6.44 -4.64 2.25
CA TYR A 118 -7.68 -5.20 1.71
C TYR A 118 -7.98 -4.64 0.31
N ASN A 119 -7.93 -3.31 0.18
CA ASN A 119 -8.15 -2.63 -1.10
C ASN A 119 -7.03 -2.83 -2.13
N GLU A 120 -5.92 -3.46 -1.80
CA GLU A 120 -4.81 -3.69 -2.72
C GLU A 120 -4.79 -5.16 -3.16
N ILE A 121 -4.69 -6.07 -2.20
CA ILE A 121 -4.65 -7.51 -2.41
C ILE A 121 -5.98 -8.01 -2.94
N LEU A 122 -7.09 -7.64 -2.29
CA LEU A 122 -8.42 -8.14 -2.61
C LEU A 122 -9.16 -7.27 -3.62
N LYS A 123 -8.50 -6.25 -4.20
CA LYS A 123 -9.06 -5.41 -5.29
C LYS A 123 -8.56 -5.81 -6.68
N ALA A 124 -7.52 -6.63 -6.78
CA ALA A 124 -7.19 -7.34 -8.02
C ALA A 124 -8.20 -8.48 -8.30
N ARG A 125 -9.50 -8.16 -8.18
CA ARG A 125 -10.60 -9.08 -8.44
C ARG A 125 -10.80 -9.15 -9.94
N THR A 126 -10.27 -10.20 -10.53
CA THR A 126 -10.55 -10.56 -11.91
C THR A 126 -11.42 -11.82 -11.92
N PHE A 127 -12.33 -11.92 -12.86
CA PHE A 127 -12.91 -13.18 -13.29
C PHE A 127 -11.79 -13.98 -13.97
N GLU A 128 -10.90 -14.61 -13.18
CA GLU A 128 -9.93 -15.56 -13.75
C GLU A 128 -10.69 -16.73 -14.40
N ASP A 129 -10.16 -17.22 -15.52
CA ASP A 129 -10.78 -18.21 -16.42
C ASP A 129 -11.11 -19.58 -15.77
N ASN A 130 -10.79 -19.78 -14.49
CA ASN A 130 -11.11 -20.99 -13.72
C ASN A 130 -11.98 -20.67 -12.50
N ALA A 131 -13.26 -20.43 -12.76
CA ALA A 131 -14.49 -20.79 -12.03
C ALA A 131 -14.61 -20.87 -10.49
N ASP A 132 -13.58 -20.77 -9.64
CA ASP A 132 -13.73 -20.99 -8.20
C ASP A 132 -13.35 -19.76 -7.36
N GLN A 133 -14.37 -18.90 -7.17
CA GLN A 133 -14.87 -18.28 -5.93
C GLN A 133 -13.98 -17.46 -4.98
N TRP A 134 -12.68 -17.73 -4.83
CA TRP A 134 -11.92 -17.32 -3.62
C TRP A 134 -11.48 -15.85 -3.53
N ARG A 135 -11.59 -15.05 -4.60
CA ARG A 135 -11.19 -13.62 -4.55
C ARG A 135 -12.33 -12.65 -4.27
N TRP A 136 -13.58 -13.10 -4.31
CA TRP A 136 -14.75 -12.23 -4.25
C TRP A 136 -15.55 -12.33 -2.94
N ASP A 137 -15.31 -13.36 -2.12
CA ASP A 137 -16.10 -13.67 -0.94
C ASP A 137 -15.55 -13.03 0.35
N THR A 138 -14.25 -12.80 0.47
CA THR A 138 -13.69 -12.16 1.66
C THR A 138 -14.06 -10.67 1.73
N SER A 139 -14.83 -10.31 2.75
CA SER A 139 -15.15 -8.91 3.03
C SER A 139 -14.09 -8.25 3.91
N ILE A 140 -14.05 -6.91 3.96
CA ILE A 140 -13.16 -6.18 4.86
C ILE A 140 -13.39 -6.57 6.33
N VAL A 141 -14.65 -6.86 6.68
CA VAL A 141 -15.03 -7.29 8.03
C VAL A 141 -14.39 -8.63 8.36
N ASP A 142 -14.47 -9.61 7.45
CA ASP A 142 -13.89 -10.94 7.67
C ASP A 142 -12.36 -10.88 7.68
N CYS A 143 -11.78 -10.14 6.73
CA CYS A 143 -10.33 -9.91 6.63
C CYS A 143 -9.74 -9.33 7.92
N VAL A 144 -10.41 -8.35 8.52
CA VAL A 144 -9.94 -7.70 9.75
C VAL A 144 -10.19 -8.61 10.96
N ALA A 145 -11.32 -9.31 11.02
CA ALA A 145 -11.61 -10.25 12.10
C ALA A 145 -10.58 -11.40 12.15
N GLU A 146 -10.20 -11.96 11.00
CA GLU A 146 -9.14 -12.98 10.89
C GLU A 146 -7.76 -12.43 11.28
N TYR A 147 -7.47 -11.17 10.95
CA TYR A 147 -6.22 -10.53 11.37
C TYR A 147 -6.16 -10.41 12.91
N VAL A 148 -7.25 -9.94 13.53
CA VAL A 148 -7.34 -9.73 14.98
C VAL A 148 -7.32 -11.06 15.74
N SER A 149 -7.97 -12.10 15.22
CA SER A 149 -7.95 -13.42 15.87
C SER A 149 -6.59 -14.11 15.81
N GLY A 150 -5.70 -13.67 14.92
CA GLY A 150 -4.38 -14.27 14.71
C GLY A 150 -4.43 -15.58 13.92
N ASP A 151 -5.58 -15.93 13.35
CA ASP A 151 -5.78 -17.16 12.59
C ASP A 151 -5.19 -17.09 11.17
N SER A 152 -4.78 -15.91 10.72
CA SER A 152 -4.22 -15.73 9.38
C SER A 152 -2.70 -15.85 9.34
N GLU A 153 -2.22 -16.87 8.63
CA GLU A 153 -0.80 -17.05 8.27
C GLU A 153 -0.28 -15.95 7.31
N TRP A 154 -1.17 -15.14 6.73
CA TRP A 154 -0.87 -14.21 5.63
C TRP A 154 -0.25 -12.87 6.05
N TYR A 155 -0.16 -12.57 7.35
CA TYR A 155 0.21 -11.22 7.80
C TYR A 155 1.55 -11.09 8.56
N PRO A 156 2.70 -11.51 7.99
CA PRO A 156 4.02 -11.30 8.61
C PRO A 156 4.62 -9.87 8.42
N SER A 157 3.96 -8.96 7.72
CA SER A 157 4.61 -7.76 7.13
C SER A 157 4.25 -6.40 7.73
N TYR A 158 3.45 -6.31 8.80
CA TYR A 158 3.19 -4.99 9.39
C TYR A 158 4.47 -4.33 9.92
N THR A 159 4.52 -3.00 9.88
CA THR A 159 5.70 -2.15 10.12
C THR A 159 6.53 -2.58 11.34
N THR A 160 5.90 -2.90 12.47
CA THR A 160 6.60 -3.29 13.70
C THR A 160 7.39 -4.59 13.53
N ARG A 161 6.83 -5.60 12.87
CA ARG A 161 7.53 -6.86 12.58
C ARG A 161 8.68 -6.67 11.60
N LEU A 162 8.54 -5.76 10.63
CA LEU A 162 9.64 -5.42 9.72
C LEU A 162 10.81 -4.78 10.49
N ILE A 163 10.51 -3.84 11.39
CA ILE A 163 11.52 -3.19 12.24
C ILE A 163 12.24 -4.22 13.10
N GLU A 164 11.51 -5.08 13.81
CA GLU A 164 12.09 -6.17 14.61
C GLU A 164 13.05 -7.04 13.79
N ARG A 165 12.71 -7.36 12.54
CA ARG A 165 13.60 -8.10 11.63
C ARG A 165 14.84 -7.29 11.26
N LEU A 166 14.70 -6.01 10.93
CA LEU A 166 15.82 -5.16 10.54
C LEU A 166 16.80 -4.92 11.69
N GLU A 167 16.30 -4.73 12.92
CA GLU A 167 17.11 -4.52 14.13
C GLU A 167 18.00 -5.72 14.47
N THR A 168 17.78 -6.89 13.86
CA THR A 168 18.69 -8.04 14.01
C THR A 168 20.08 -7.82 13.41
N ASN A 169 20.19 -6.96 12.39
CA ASN A 169 21.44 -6.73 11.64
C ASN A 169 21.77 -5.25 11.41
N PHE A 170 20.86 -4.34 11.73
CA PHE A 170 21.07 -2.89 11.65
C PHE A 170 20.90 -2.26 13.04
N ASN A 171 21.70 -1.23 13.33
CA ASN A 171 21.50 -0.43 14.54
C ASN A 171 20.15 0.29 14.46
N SER A 172 19.42 0.40 15.56
CA SER A 172 18.16 1.15 15.64
C SER A 172 18.32 2.60 15.16
N ASP A 173 19.49 3.21 15.38
CA ASP A 173 19.80 4.57 14.92
C ASP A 173 19.84 4.70 13.39
N ASN A 174 20.01 3.58 12.67
CA ASN A 174 19.97 3.56 11.21
C ASN A 174 18.53 3.49 10.67
N ILE A 175 17.53 3.22 11.51
CA ILE A 175 16.15 2.99 11.09
C ILE A 175 15.32 4.23 11.41
N VAL A 176 14.80 4.88 10.37
CA VAL A 176 13.94 6.06 10.48
C VAL A 176 12.52 5.68 10.09
N VAL A 177 11.61 5.76 11.06
CA VAL A 177 10.19 5.51 10.83
C VAL A 177 9.48 6.84 10.54
N MET A 178 8.99 7.01 9.32
CA MET A 178 8.26 8.20 8.91
C MET A 178 6.76 8.00 9.10
N ASN A 179 6.15 8.74 10.01
CA ASN A 179 4.71 8.67 10.27
C ASN A 179 3.91 9.40 9.18
N TYR A 180 3.13 8.66 8.38
CA TYR A 180 2.25 9.25 7.35
C TYR A 180 1.19 10.20 7.93
N HIS A 181 0.91 10.10 9.22
CA HIS A 181 -0.07 10.90 9.94
C HIS A 181 0.50 12.16 10.58
N ASP A 182 1.82 12.30 10.62
CA ASP A 182 2.44 13.51 11.13
C ASP A 182 2.33 14.65 10.10
N LYS A 183 1.54 15.66 10.46
CA LYS A 183 1.31 16.85 9.64
C LYS A 183 2.24 18.01 9.99
N SER A 184 3.09 17.86 11.01
CA SER A 184 3.87 18.95 11.58
C SER A 184 5.05 19.39 10.69
N GLY A 185 5.59 18.49 9.86
CA GLY A 185 6.82 18.74 9.10
C GLY A 185 6.66 18.97 7.59
N GLY A 186 5.44 19.12 7.07
CA GLY A 186 5.18 19.31 5.64
C GLY A 186 4.60 18.06 4.97
N ASP A 187 4.77 17.95 3.64
CA ASP A 187 4.42 16.70 2.95
C ASP A 187 5.52 15.65 3.12
N MET A 188 5.16 14.37 2.92
CA MET A 188 6.07 13.25 3.15
C MET A 188 7.33 13.29 2.27
N ASN A 189 7.24 13.83 1.06
CA ASN A 189 8.41 13.96 0.19
C ASN A 189 9.35 15.04 0.73
N GLU A 190 8.81 16.18 1.17
CA GLU A 190 9.61 17.22 1.80
C GLU A 190 10.29 16.69 3.06
N LEU A 191 9.55 16.02 3.95
CA LEU A 191 10.12 15.38 5.14
C LEU A 191 11.26 14.42 4.79
N PHE A 192 11.05 13.54 3.81
CA PHE A 192 12.04 12.56 3.41
C PHE A 192 13.31 13.21 2.83
N PHE A 193 13.15 14.03 1.78
CA PHE A 193 14.29 14.60 1.06
C PHE A 193 14.98 15.73 1.81
N CYS A 194 14.29 16.44 2.71
CA CYS A 194 14.88 17.57 3.44
C CYS A 194 15.39 17.22 4.83
N ASN A 195 14.81 16.21 5.50
CA ASN A 195 15.15 15.91 6.90
C ASN A 195 15.82 14.54 7.08
N VAL A 196 15.57 13.58 6.20
CA VAL A 196 16.08 12.21 6.36
C VAL A 196 17.27 11.93 5.45
N MET A 197 17.20 12.35 4.18
CA MET A 197 18.34 12.21 3.27
C MET A 197 19.45 13.21 3.59
N ALA A 198 20.64 12.71 3.95
CA ALA A 198 21.82 13.52 4.16
C ALA A 198 22.23 14.27 2.87
N ASP A 199 22.65 15.52 3.00
CA ASP A 199 23.20 16.33 1.89
C ASP A 199 22.31 16.46 0.63
N ALA A 200 21.02 16.12 0.69
CA ALA A 200 20.07 16.18 -0.43
C ALA A 200 19.54 17.61 -0.72
N THR A 201 20.44 18.60 -0.73
CA THR A 201 20.09 20.03 -0.78
C THR A 201 19.34 20.39 -2.08
N HIS A 202 19.84 19.95 -3.24
CA HIS A 202 19.23 20.28 -4.52
C HIS A 202 17.87 19.58 -4.68
N THR A 203 17.76 18.34 -4.19
CA THR A 203 16.51 17.58 -4.22
C THR A 203 15.47 18.19 -3.29
N CYS A 204 15.85 18.54 -2.06
CA CYS A 204 14.99 19.25 -1.12
C CYS A 204 14.46 20.59 -1.71
N ASP A 205 15.35 21.39 -2.31
CA ASP A 205 14.95 22.66 -2.93
C ASP A 205 13.98 22.47 -4.11
N ALA A 206 14.18 21.42 -4.90
CA ALA A 206 13.28 21.08 -6.00
C ALA A 206 11.90 20.65 -5.49
N VAL A 207 11.84 19.79 -4.47
CA VAL A 207 10.58 19.35 -3.84
C VAL A 207 9.81 20.55 -3.28
N ARG A 208 10.49 21.43 -2.53
CA ARG A 208 9.89 22.67 -2.00
C ARG A 208 9.39 23.60 -3.10
N SER A 209 10.13 23.69 -4.21
CA SER A 209 9.78 24.54 -5.35
C SER A 209 8.59 23.99 -6.13
N ASP A 210 8.52 22.66 -6.33
CA ASP A 210 7.42 22.01 -7.04
C ASP A 210 6.13 22.04 -6.23
N ARG A 211 6.19 21.90 -4.89
CA ARG A 211 5.03 22.09 -4.02
C ARG A 211 4.40 23.48 -4.18
N ARG A 212 5.22 24.53 -4.35
CA ARG A 212 4.72 25.89 -4.61
C ARG A 212 4.05 26.03 -5.98
N ARG A 213 4.38 25.16 -6.93
CA ARG A 213 3.89 25.19 -8.31
C ARG A 213 2.72 24.25 -8.55
N SER A 214 2.67 23.12 -7.85
CA SER A 214 1.71 22.05 -8.07
C SER A 214 0.76 21.93 -6.87
N GLN A 215 -0.42 22.55 -6.99
CA GLN A 215 -1.53 22.34 -6.03
C GLN A 215 -2.33 21.05 -6.33
N THR A 216 -2.04 20.39 -7.44
CA THR A 216 -2.71 19.16 -7.85
C THR A 216 -1.82 17.97 -7.54
N VAL A 217 -1.81 17.56 -6.26
CA VAL A 217 -1.50 16.16 -5.95
C VAL A 217 -2.59 15.33 -6.62
N SER A 218 -2.23 14.42 -7.51
CA SER A 218 -3.19 13.47 -8.06
C SER A 218 -3.80 12.71 -6.90
N LEU A 219 -5.05 13.00 -6.57
CA LEU A 219 -5.79 12.19 -5.62
C LEU A 219 -5.85 10.81 -6.25
N ASN A 220 -5.21 9.82 -5.62
CA ASN A 220 -5.48 8.42 -5.93
C ASN A 220 -6.99 8.27 -5.88
N SER A 221 -7.61 8.01 -7.04
CA SER A 221 -9.06 7.95 -7.12
C SER A 221 -9.51 6.82 -6.21
N LYS A 222 -10.07 7.17 -5.05
CA LYS A 222 -10.68 6.20 -4.15
C LYS A 222 -11.78 5.52 -4.95
N VAL A 223 -11.52 4.28 -5.37
CA VAL A 223 -12.52 3.46 -6.03
C VAL A 223 -13.45 2.98 -4.94
N ASN A 224 -14.70 3.41 -4.97
CA ASN A 224 -15.71 2.90 -4.06
C ASN A 224 -16.10 1.48 -4.51
N LEU A 225 -15.78 0.48 -3.67
CA LEU A 225 -16.07 -0.93 -3.94
C LEU A 225 -17.52 -1.32 -3.63
N ASP A 226 -18.27 -0.49 -2.89
CA ASP A 226 -19.67 -0.77 -2.52
C ASP A 226 -20.51 -1.16 -3.74
N TYR A 227 -20.30 -0.49 -4.88
CA TYR A 227 -21.04 -0.76 -6.11
C TYR A 227 -20.67 -2.08 -6.77
N THR A 228 -19.40 -2.47 -6.68
CA THR A 228 -18.94 -3.77 -7.19
C THR A 228 -19.42 -4.90 -6.29
N ASP A 229 -19.41 -4.70 -4.97
CA ASP A 229 -19.95 -5.66 -4.00
C ASP A 229 -21.45 -5.88 -4.21
N LEU A 230 -22.21 -4.81 -4.50
CA LEU A 230 -23.63 -4.92 -4.86
C LEU A 230 -23.85 -5.65 -6.19
N ALA A 231 -23.05 -5.37 -7.22
CA ALA A 231 -23.13 -6.07 -8.50
C ALA A 231 -22.85 -7.58 -8.33
N TYR A 232 -21.80 -7.91 -7.57
CA TYR A 232 -21.46 -9.30 -7.25
C TYR A 232 -22.56 -9.98 -6.43
N GLY A 233 -23.09 -9.30 -5.41
CA GLY A 233 -24.22 -9.78 -4.63
C GLY A 233 -25.47 -10.06 -5.47
N ALA A 234 -25.81 -9.14 -6.38
CA ALA A 234 -26.94 -9.30 -7.28
C ALA A 234 -26.75 -10.51 -8.22
N LYS A 235 -25.52 -10.74 -8.71
CA LYS A 235 -25.16 -11.96 -9.45
C LYS A 235 -25.38 -13.21 -8.60
N GLN A 236 -24.86 -13.23 -7.36
CA GLN A 236 -25.01 -14.39 -6.46
C GLN A 236 -26.48 -14.69 -6.13
N ALA A 237 -27.31 -13.66 -6.04
CA ALA A 237 -28.75 -13.77 -5.87
C ALA A 237 -29.51 -14.16 -7.15
N GLY A 238 -28.83 -14.31 -8.30
CA GLY A 238 -29.44 -14.63 -9.59
C GLY A 238 -30.29 -13.51 -10.18
N LEU A 239 -30.09 -12.26 -9.77
CA LEU A 239 -30.84 -11.10 -10.25
C LEU A 239 -30.32 -10.58 -11.60
N ILE A 240 -29.03 -10.80 -11.87
CA ILE A 240 -28.34 -10.38 -13.09
C ILE A 240 -27.29 -11.43 -13.49
N GLU A 241 -26.96 -11.49 -14.78
CA GLU A 241 -25.85 -12.28 -15.27
C GLU A 241 -24.60 -11.41 -15.48
N ILE A 242 -23.49 -11.77 -14.84
CA ILE A 242 -22.18 -11.16 -15.04
C ILE A 242 -21.15 -12.26 -15.25
N ASN A 243 -20.53 -12.29 -16.43
CA ASN A 243 -19.63 -13.35 -16.87
C ASN A 243 -18.20 -12.83 -17.18
N SER A 244 -17.94 -11.53 -17.01
CA SER A 244 -16.61 -10.95 -17.21
C SER A 244 -16.37 -9.71 -16.34
N ASP A 245 -15.11 -9.33 -16.20
CA ASP A 245 -14.70 -8.12 -15.47
C ASP A 245 -15.25 -6.85 -16.11
N GLU A 246 -15.26 -6.80 -17.45
CA GLU A 246 -15.82 -5.66 -18.18
C GLU A 246 -17.32 -5.49 -17.87
N GLN A 247 -18.07 -6.60 -17.81
CA GLN A 247 -19.47 -6.58 -17.44
C GLN A 247 -19.65 -6.15 -15.98
N MET A 248 -18.83 -6.64 -15.06
CA MET A 248 -18.85 -6.23 -13.65
C MET A 248 -18.64 -4.73 -13.49
N LEU A 249 -17.60 -4.18 -14.13
CA LEU A 249 -17.31 -2.75 -14.11
C LEU A 249 -18.38 -1.90 -14.78
N ARG A 250 -19.08 -2.44 -15.80
CA ARG A 250 -20.23 -1.78 -16.41
C ARG A 250 -21.41 -1.75 -15.44
N VAL A 251 -21.79 -2.88 -14.87
CA VAL A 251 -22.91 -2.96 -13.91
C VAL A 251 -22.64 -2.10 -12.69
N ALA A 252 -21.43 -2.13 -12.11
CA ALA A 252 -21.08 -1.28 -10.97
C ALA A 252 -21.21 0.23 -11.31
N ARG A 253 -20.92 0.64 -12.54
CA ARG A 253 -21.15 2.02 -13.00
C ARG A 253 -22.64 2.36 -13.09
N GLU A 254 -23.46 1.45 -13.62
CA GLU A 254 -24.92 1.64 -13.66
C GLU A 254 -25.53 1.73 -12.26
N ILE A 255 -25.11 0.86 -11.33
CA ILE A 255 -25.50 0.93 -9.91
C ILE A 255 -25.11 2.29 -9.33
N LYS A 256 -23.89 2.76 -9.59
CA LYS A 256 -23.43 4.07 -9.13
C LYS A 256 -24.31 5.20 -9.65
N VAL A 257 -24.62 5.21 -10.96
CA VAL A 257 -25.48 6.22 -11.57
C VAL A 257 -26.88 6.17 -10.94
N HIS A 258 -27.47 4.99 -10.78
CA HIS A 258 -28.78 4.82 -10.13
C HIS A 258 -28.76 5.37 -8.70
N HIS A 259 -27.75 4.99 -7.92
CA HIS A 259 -27.58 5.45 -6.54
C HIS A 259 -27.49 6.98 -6.46
N GLU A 260 -26.59 7.58 -7.22
CA GLU A 260 -26.26 9.01 -7.11
C GLU A 260 -27.35 9.91 -7.72
N THR A 261 -28.07 9.43 -8.74
CA THR A 261 -29.05 10.26 -9.47
C THR A 261 -30.50 10.00 -9.05
N LEU A 262 -30.90 8.74 -8.91
CA LEU A 262 -32.30 8.37 -8.65
C LEU A 262 -32.57 8.20 -7.15
N LEU A 263 -31.59 7.68 -6.41
CA LEU A 263 -31.67 7.54 -4.95
C LEU A 263 -30.99 8.69 -4.21
N MET A 264 -30.57 9.74 -4.93
CA MET A 264 -29.94 10.95 -4.37
C MET A 264 -28.71 10.68 -3.48
N GLY A 265 -28.02 9.56 -3.70
CA GLY A 265 -26.85 9.16 -2.92
C GLY A 265 -27.14 8.84 -1.45
N VAL A 266 -28.35 8.36 -1.13
CA VAL A 266 -28.71 7.91 0.22
C VAL A 266 -27.72 6.84 0.71
N PRO A 267 -26.96 7.06 1.81
CA PRO A 267 -25.92 6.14 2.23
C PRO A 267 -26.41 4.70 2.38
N PHE A 268 -25.62 3.75 1.87
CA PHE A 268 -25.88 2.34 2.05
C PHE A 268 -25.93 1.97 3.54
N LYS A 269 -26.81 1.04 3.88
CA LYS A 269 -26.70 0.30 5.15
C LYS A 269 -25.40 -0.47 5.14
N ARG A 270 -24.69 -0.43 6.27
CA ARG A 270 -23.38 -1.06 6.40
C ARG A 270 -23.40 -2.11 7.50
N GLU A 271 -22.61 -3.15 7.28
CA GLU A 271 -22.22 -4.13 8.28
C GLU A 271 -20.78 -3.81 8.68
N CYS A 272 -20.58 -3.53 9.96
CA CYS A 272 -19.28 -3.19 10.53
C CYS A 272 -18.83 -4.32 11.46
N LEU A 273 -17.56 -4.27 11.86
CA LEU A 273 -16.97 -5.21 12.80
C LEU A 273 -17.73 -5.22 14.15
N PRO A 274 -17.81 -6.38 14.83
CA PRO A 274 -18.27 -6.45 16.22
C PRO A 274 -17.46 -5.53 17.14
N VAL A 275 -18.09 -5.05 18.22
CA VAL A 275 -17.45 -4.10 19.15
C VAL A 275 -16.18 -4.70 19.75
N GLU A 276 -16.22 -5.99 20.09
CA GLU A 276 -15.07 -6.70 20.68
C GLU A 276 -13.87 -6.70 19.71
N VAL A 277 -14.11 -6.96 18.42
CA VAL A 277 -13.04 -6.93 17.40
C VAL A 277 -12.52 -5.52 17.17
N LEU A 278 -13.38 -4.50 17.26
CA LEU A 278 -12.97 -3.10 17.17
C LEU A 278 -12.13 -2.66 18.37
N GLU A 279 -12.46 -3.12 19.57
CA GLU A 279 -11.67 -2.85 20.78
C GLU A 279 -10.29 -3.49 20.67
N ASP A 280 -10.21 -4.76 20.28
CA ASP A 280 -8.94 -5.46 20.08
C ASP A 280 -8.09 -4.78 18.98
N LEU A 281 -8.70 -4.41 17.85
CA LEU A 281 -7.99 -3.70 16.77
C LEU A 281 -7.48 -2.33 17.21
N TRP A 282 -8.26 -1.62 18.03
CA TRP A 282 -7.83 -0.35 18.62
C TRP A 282 -6.62 -0.56 19.52
N ASP A 283 -6.66 -1.55 20.41
CA ASP A 283 -5.57 -1.86 21.32
C ASP A 283 -4.29 -2.22 20.56
N MET A 284 -4.39 -3.04 19.51
CA MET A 284 -3.25 -3.36 18.63
C MET A 284 -2.71 -2.12 17.90
N THR A 285 -3.61 -1.23 17.45
CA THR A 285 -3.23 0.04 16.80
C THR A 285 -2.46 0.91 17.79
N LEU A 286 -3.01 1.10 18.99
CA LEU A 286 -2.41 1.94 20.04
C LEU A 286 -1.08 1.37 20.51
N GLN A 287 -0.99 0.06 20.73
CA GLN A 287 0.25 -0.60 21.11
C GLN A 287 1.35 -0.39 20.06
N SER A 288 0.99 -0.50 18.77
CA SER A 288 1.93 -0.27 17.68
C SER A 288 2.41 1.18 17.63
N GLU A 289 1.51 2.15 17.82
CA GLU A 289 1.85 3.58 17.87
C GLU A 289 2.75 3.92 19.06
N MET A 290 2.45 3.38 20.24
CA MET A 290 3.29 3.58 21.43
C MET A 290 4.67 2.94 21.31
N LEU A 291 4.79 1.83 20.57
CA LEU A 291 6.07 1.18 20.28
C LEU A 291 6.93 2.04 19.34
N LEU A 292 6.32 2.57 18.27
CA LEU A 292 7.05 3.30 17.23
C LEU A 292 7.33 4.76 17.61
N PHE A 293 6.43 5.40 18.35
CA PHE A 293 6.52 6.80 18.72
C PHE A 293 6.25 6.98 20.21
N PRO A 294 7.18 6.52 21.08
CA PRO A 294 6.99 6.59 22.52
C PRO A 294 6.81 8.04 22.99
N GLY A 295 5.90 8.24 23.96
CA GLY A 295 5.66 9.56 24.54
C GLY A 295 4.62 10.42 23.81
N GLN A 296 3.74 9.81 23.00
CA GLN A 296 2.53 10.48 22.53
C GLN A 296 1.75 11.09 23.69
N ASP A 297 1.27 12.33 23.52
CA ASP A 297 0.41 12.97 24.50
C ASP A 297 -1.06 12.53 24.38
N ASP A 298 -1.86 12.85 25.39
CA ASP A 298 -3.27 12.49 25.43
C ASP A 298 -4.08 13.10 24.27
N ASN A 299 -3.64 14.24 23.72
CA ASN A 299 -4.33 14.86 22.59
C ASN A 299 -4.11 14.06 21.32
N THR A 300 -2.87 13.64 21.04
CA THR A 300 -2.58 12.79 19.87
C THR A 300 -3.31 11.46 19.96
N ILE A 301 -3.36 10.85 21.15
CA ILE A 301 -4.10 9.60 21.36
C ILE A 301 -5.61 9.81 21.13
N ALA A 302 -6.17 10.94 21.59
CA ALA A 302 -7.58 11.27 21.35
C ALA A 302 -7.88 11.51 19.85
N GLU A 303 -6.99 12.18 19.13
CA GLU A 303 -7.10 12.37 17.68
C GLU A 303 -7.04 11.01 16.94
N MET A 304 -6.07 10.16 17.31
CA MET A 304 -5.99 8.79 16.80
C MET A 304 -7.28 8.00 17.04
N ARG A 305 -7.86 8.12 18.24
CA ARG A 305 -9.12 7.45 18.57
C ARG A 305 -10.28 7.97 17.72
N SER A 306 -10.34 9.28 17.52
CA SER A 306 -11.35 9.88 16.64
C SER A 306 -11.22 9.39 15.18
N ASP A 307 -9.99 9.27 14.68
CA ASP A 307 -9.73 8.73 13.33
C ASP A 307 -10.13 7.24 13.25
N PHE A 308 -9.80 6.46 14.28
CA PHE A 308 -10.20 5.06 14.40
C PHE A 308 -11.73 4.90 14.43
N ASP A 309 -12.44 5.66 15.28
CA ASP A 309 -13.90 5.59 15.38
C ASP A 309 -14.56 5.95 14.05
N LYS A 310 -13.99 6.91 13.30
CA LYS A 310 -14.44 7.22 11.95
C LYS A 310 -14.22 6.04 11.00
N ALA A 311 -13.05 5.41 11.03
CA ALA A 311 -12.74 4.23 10.21
C ALA A 311 -13.67 3.04 10.55
N ALA A 312 -13.93 2.81 11.83
CA ALA A 312 -14.83 1.78 12.36
C ALA A 312 -16.27 1.91 11.86
N ASN A 313 -16.69 3.13 11.50
CA ASN A 313 -18.01 3.41 10.94
C ASN A 313 -17.99 3.59 9.40
N THR A 314 -16.81 3.52 8.77
CA THR A 314 -16.66 3.77 7.34
C THR A 314 -15.80 2.70 6.65
N SER A 315 -14.48 2.85 6.62
CA SER A 315 -13.55 2.02 5.84
C SER A 315 -13.38 0.60 6.37
N LEU A 316 -13.78 0.33 7.61
CA LEU A 316 -13.79 -1.01 8.23
C LEU A 316 -15.17 -1.68 8.17
N CYS A 317 -16.10 -1.10 7.41
CA CYS A 317 -17.42 -1.67 7.18
C CYS A 317 -17.58 -2.07 5.71
N LYS A 318 -18.43 -3.06 5.47
CA LYS A 318 -18.90 -3.43 4.13
C LYS A 318 -20.33 -2.95 3.92
N VAL A 319 -20.73 -2.79 2.66
CA VAL A 319 -22.15 -2.62 2.32
C VAL A 319 -22.92 -3.88 2.72
N ASP A 320 -24.06 -3.70 3.37
CA ASP A 320 -24.99 -4.81 3.65
C ASP A 320 -25.75 -5.14 2.35
N VAL A 321 -25.09 -5.94 1.51
CA VAL A 321 -25.58 -6.37 0.20
C VAL A 321 -26.98 -6.95 0.31
N GLN A 322 -27.21 -7.85 1.28
CA GLN A 322 -28.50 -8.52 1.41
C GLN A 322 -29.63 -7.54 1.73
N LYS A 323 -29.41 -6.59 2.65
CA LYS A 323 -30.41 -5.56 2.94
C LYS A 323 -30.62 -4.62 1.75
N ALA A 324 -29.56 -4.23 1.06
CA ALA A 324 -29.66 -3.36 -0.11
C ALA A 324 -30.47 -4.03 -1.23
N LEU A 325 -30.17 -5.28 -1.58
CA LEU A 325 -30.89 -6.01 -2.65
C LEU A 325 -32.38 -6.24 -2.32
N ASN A 326 -32.72 -6.37 -1.04
CA ASN A 326 -34.10 -6.55 -0.58
C ASN A 326 -34.93 -5.25 -0.55
N GLU A 327 -34.31 -4.09 -0.76
CA GLU A 327 -35.05 -2.83 -0.88
C GLU A 327 -35.71 -2.73 -2.26
N GLU A 328 -36.98 -2.30 -2.29
CA GLU A 328 -37.82 -2.27 -3.49
C GLU A 328 -37.18 -1.47 -4.63
N SER A 329 -36.53 -0.34 -4.31
CA SER A 329 -35.83 0.50 -5.28
C SER A 329 -34.71 -0.25 -6.01
N TRP A 330 -33.95 -1.08 -5.28
CA TRP A 330 -32.84 -1.86 -5.83
C TRP A 330 -33.34 -3.08 -6.59
N SER A 331 -34.31 -3.81 -6.03
CA SER A 331 -34.95 -4.95 -6.71
C SER A 331 -35.50 -4.57 -8.09
N LEU A 332 -36.21 -3.43 -8.18
CA LEU A 332 -36.74 -2.94 -9.46
C LEU A 332 -35.63 -2.57 -10.44
N PHE A 333 -34.58 -1.90 -9.96
CA PHE A 333 -33.43 -1.54 -10.79
C PHE A 333 -32.73 -2.76 -11.39
N PHE A 334 -32.44 -3.79 -10.58
CA PHE A 334 -31.78 -5.00 -11.09
C PHE A 334 -32.65 -5.79 -12.06
N PHE A 335 -33.98 -5.79 -11.87
CA PHE A 335 -34.90 -6.35 -12.86
C PHE A 335 -34.77 -5.66 -14.23
N THR A 336 -34.70 -4.32 -14.25
CA THR A 336 -34.55 -3.56 -15.50
C THR A 336 -33.19 -3.71 -16.18
N LEU A 337 -32.15 -4.11 -15.44
CA LEU A 337 -30.82 -4.37 -16.01
C LEU A 337 -30.73 -5.73 -16.72
N ASN A 338 -31.66 -6.65 -16.47
CA ASN A 338 -31.66 -8.00 -17.01
C ASN A 338 -32.58 -8.15 -18.25
N GLU A 339 -33.38 -7.12 -18.57
CA GLU A 339 -34.12 -6.98 -19.82
C GLU A 339 -33.23 -6.38 -20.92
#